data_AF-A0A7C9AGV9-F1
#
_entry.id   AF-A0A7C9AGV9-F1
#
_cell.length_a   1.000
_cell.length_b   1.000
_cell.length_c   1.000
_cell.angle_alpha   90.00
_cell.angle_beta   90.00
_cell.angle_gamma   90.00
#
_symmetry.space_group_name_H-M   'P 1'
#
loop_
_entity.id
_entity.type
_entity.pdbx_description
1 polymer ?
#
loop_
_entity_poly.entity_id
_entity_poly.type
_entity_poly.pdbx_seq_one_letter_code
_entity_poly.pdbx_strand_id
1 'polypeptide(L)'
;IHTNTCPNGYGPYGQGKDVSNPCSFTSTHQPGFAVVGFFGGTSQYLDCIGVYVKAIQPQLKKCGPWGSQGPTNWEFNFDPAKPIREVIFRTGFIVDGIGFVLADNSGETRYFGGQEGSPSKLVLKSGEYMTHISGKHGLYEHDCQRHIASIKIHTNL
;
A
#
# COMPACT_ATOMS: atom_id res chain seq x y z
N ILE A 1 8.42 21.45 18.16
CA ILE A 1 7.33 20.47 17.97
C ILE A 1 6.50 20.89 16.76
N HIS A 2 6.55 20.14 15.66
CA HIS A 2 5.74 20.44 14.47
C HIS A 2 4.39 19.72 14.55
N THR A 3 3.33 20.37 14.07
CA THR A 3 1.99 19.78 14.00
C THR A 3 1.37 20.06 12.63
N ASN A 4 0.30 19.35 12.29
CA ASN A 4 -0.43 19.58 11.03
C ASN A 4 -1.07 20.97 10.92
N THR A 5 -1.39 21.62 12.05
CA THR A 5 -1.96 22.97 12.09
C THR A 5 -0.91 24.07 12.27
N CYS A 6 0.31 23.72 12.67
CA CYS A 6 1.44 24.64 12.79
C CYS A 6 2.70 24.04 12.15
N PRO A 7 2.86 24.18 10.82
CA PRO A 7 4.00 23.61 10.09
C PRO A 7 5.35 24.19 10.50
N ASN A 8 5.39 25.46 10.93
CA ASN A 8 6.61 26.10 11.44
C ASN A 8 7.01 25.62 12.85
N GLY A 9 6.09 24.95 13.54
CA GLY A 9 6.31 24.33 14.84
C GLY A 9 6.26 25.28 16.05
N TYR A 10 6.12 24.66 17.22
CA TYR A 10 6.18 25.29 18.54
C TYR A 10 7.57 25.12 19.16
N GLY A 11 8.12 26.20 19.70
CA GLY A 11 9.48 26.27 20.26
C GLY A 11 10.38 27.26 19.49
N PRO A 12 11.71 27.15 19.62
CA PRO A 12 12.43 26.20 20.49
C PRO A 12 12.15 26.44 21.98
N TYR A 13 12.30 25.40 22.80
CA TYR A 13 12.21 25.49 24.26
C TYR A 13 13.59 25.18 24.84
N GLY A 14 14.06 26.05 25.75
CA GLY A 14 15.45 26.08 26.23
C GLY A 14 16.31 27.12 25.50
N GLN A 15 17.35 27.63 26.17
CA GLN A 15 18.20 28.71 25.63
C GLN A 15 19.49 28.20 24.94
N GLY A 16 19.87 26.94 25.15
CA GLY A 16 21.10 26.37 24.57
C GLY A 16 22.40 27.06 25.01
N LYS A 17 22.40 27.78 26.13
CA LYS A 17 23.59 28.47 26.67
C LYS A 17 24.51 27.49 27.40
N ASP A 18 25.80 27.81 27.41
CA ASP A 18 26.85 27.05 28.08
C ASP A 18 26.95 25.58 27.61
N VAL A 19 26.55 25.31 26.36
CA VAL A 19 26.69 24.00 25.70
C VAL A 19 27.83 24.05 24.70
N SER A 20 28.81 23.17 24.86
CA SER A 20 29.92 23.01 23.91
C SER A 20 29.54 22.03 22.79
N ASN A 21 29.88 22.35 21.53
CA ASN A 21 29.67 21.48 20.36
C ASN A 21 28.24 20.89 20.22
N PRO A 22 27.18 21.73 20.14
CA PRO A 22 25.81 21.26 20.04
C PRO A 22 25.57 20.42 18.77
N CYS A 23 24.80 19.34 18.90
CA CYS A 23 24.39 18.49 17.78
C CYS A 23 22.87 18.57 17.59
N SER A 24 22.43 18.86 16.36
CA SER A 24 21.01 18.88 16.01
C SER A 24 20.49 17.48 15.72
N PHE A 25 19.24 17.21 16.10
CA PHE A 25 18.54 15.98 15.78
C PHE A 25 17.11 16.29 15.31
N THR A 26 16.53 15.39 14.51
CA THR A 26 15.14 15.46 14.08
C THR A 26 14.58 14.05 13.87
N SER A 27 13.32 13.83 14.25
CA SER A 27 12.59 12.60 13.89
C SER A 27 12.08 12.69 12.44
N THR A 28 11.80 11.56 11.80
CA THR A 28 11.27 11.51 10.43
C THR A 28 9.99 12.35 10.29
N HIS A 29 10.02 13.36 9.43
CA HIS A 29 8.86 14.19 9.07
C HIS A 29 8.20 13.62 7.81
N GLN A 30 7.43 12.54 7.99
CA GLN A 30 6.68 11.91 6.90
C GLN A 30 5.18 12.26 7.00
N PRO A 31 4.58 12.85 5.95
CA PRO A 31 3.14 13.03 5.88
C PRO A 31 2.41 11.71 6.14
N GLY A 32 1.35 11.74 6.96
CA GLY A 32 0.57 10.56 7.30
C GLY A 32 1.06 9.77 8.52
N PHE A 33 2.09 10.23 9.23
CA PHE A 33 2.52 9.67 10.51
C PHE A 33 2.24 10.65 11.65
N ALA A 34 1.82 10.11 12.80
CA ALA A 34 1.68 10.84 14.07
C ALA A 34 2.71 10.32 15.07
N VAL A 35 3.22 11.23 15.90
CA VAL A 35 3.83 10.85 17.17
C VAL A 35 2.73 10.31 18.08
N VAL A 36 2.88 9.08 18.54
CA VAL A 36 1.91 8.38 19.40
C VAL A 36 2.47 8.06 20.78
N GLY A 37 3.73 8.41 21.04
CA GLY A 37 4.36 8.22 22.32
C GLY A 37 5.78 8.78 22.35
N PHE A 38 6.36 8.82 23.55
CA PHE A 38 7.72 9.26 23.81
C PHE A 38 8.45 8.21 24.65
N PHE A 39 9.76 8.17 24.54
CA PHE A 39 10.64 7.39 25.42
C PHE A 39 11.92 8.19 25.67
N GLY A 40 12.67 7.84 26.71
CA GLY A 40 13.86 8.58 27.08
C GLY A 40 14.45 8.14 28.41
N GLY A 41 15.49 8.84 28.83
CA GLY A 41 16.17 8.67 30.10
C GLY A 41 16.28 10.00 30.82
N THR A 42 16.16 9.97 32.15
CA THR A 42 16.25 11.18 32.98
C THR A 42 17.09 10.90 34.21
N SER A 43 17.76 11.94 34.69
CA SER A 43 18.38 12.00 36.00
C SER A 43 17.90 13.28 36.69
N GLN A 44 18.81 14.20 37.00
CA GLN A 44 18.47 15.58 37.38
C GLN A 44 17.94 16.40 36.19
N TYR A 45 18.29 16.00 34.96
CA TYR A 45 17.87 16.63 33.70
C TYR A 45 17.30 15.58 32.73
N LEU A 46 16.79 16.04 31.58
CA LEU A 46 16.39 15.18 30.47
C LEU A 46 17.62 14.78 29.66
N ASP A 47 18.15 13.58 29.90
CA ASP A 47 19.41 13.12 29.33
C ASP A 47 19.23 12.64 27.88
N CYS A 48 18.10 12.01 27.55
CA CYS A 48 17.76 11.64 26.19
C CYS A 48 16.25 11.53 25.95
N ILE A 49 15.82 11.74 24.70
CA ILE A 49 14.41 11.67 24.28
C ILE A 49 14.29 11.09 22.87
N GLY A 50 13.25 10.29 22.65
CA GLY A 50 12.83 9.74 21.38
C GLY A 50 11.32 9.68 21.28
N VAL A 51 10.81 9.39 20.08
CA VAL A 51 9.38 9.33 19.78
C VAL A 51 9.00 7.98 19.18
N TYR A 52 7.83 7.47 19.56
CA TYR A 52 7.12 6.43 18.81
C TYR A 52 6.25 7.09 17.74
N VAL A 53 6.35 6.62 16.50
CA VAL A 53 5.52 7.11 15.38
C VAL A 53 4.61 6.00 14.85
N LYS A 54 3.39 6.37 14.47
CA LYS A 54 2.40 5.45 13.85
C LYS A 54 1.77 6.12 12.63
N ALA A 55 1.54 5.35 11.58
CA ALA A 55 0.74 5.82 10.46
C ALA A 55 -0.69 6.16 10.93
N ILE A 56 -1.18 7.37 10.64
CA ILE A 56 -2.47 7.89 11.13
C ILE A 56 -3.65 7.17 10.47
N GLN A 57 -3.44 6.55 9.32
CA GLN A 57 -4.30 5.58 8.65
C GLN A 57 -3.40 4.65 7.82
N PRO A 58 -3.84 3.43 7.43
CA PRO A 58 -3.18 2.70 6.37
C PRO A 58 -3.31 3.55 5.10
N GLN A 59 -2.32 4.42 4.86
CA GLN A 59 -2.21 5.15 3.61
C GLN A 59 -2.26 4.11 2.50
N LEU A 60 -3.31 4.16 1.67
CA LEU A 60 -3.42 3.30 0.50
C LEU A 60 -2.22 3.60 -0.40
N LYS A 61 -1.19 2.78 -0.28
CA LYS A 61 0.00 2.90 -1.11
C LYS A 61 -0.27 2.19 -2.42
N LYS A 62 -0.43 2.96 -3.50
CA LYS A 62 -0.46 2.42 -4.85
C LYS A 62 0.93 1.91 -5.23
N CYS A 63 1.01 0.69 -5.73
CA CYS A 63 2.22 0.07 -6.28
C CYS A 63 1.91 -0.37 -7.72
N GLY A 64 2.73 0.06 -8.69
CA GLY A 64 2.40 -0.03 -10.11
C GLY A 64 1.76 1.27 -10.65
N PRO A 65 0.98 1.22 -11.75
CA PRO A 65 0.64 0.02 -12.53
C PRO A 65 1.87 -0.57 -13.25
N TRP A 66 1.83 -1.89 -13.48
CA TRP A 66 2.78 -2.59 -14.37
C TRP A 66 2.10 -2.90 -15.69
N GLY A 67 2.88 -3.11 -16.77
CA GLY A 67 2.33 -3.35 -18.10
C GLY A 67 2.41 -2.12 -19.01
N SER A 68 1.31 -1.83 -19.71
CA SER A 68 1.24 -0.70 -20.64
C SER A 68 1.47 0.64 -19.93
N GLN A 69 1.93 1.65 -20.67
CA GLN A 69 2.07 3.04 -20.16
C GLN A 69 0.84 3.91 -20.52
N GLY A 70 -0.26 3.28 -20.92
CA GLY A 70 -1.51 3.97 -21.23
C GLY A 70 -2.21 4.50 -19.97
N PRO A 71 -3.29 5.29 -20.13
CA PRO A 71 -4.05 5.81 -19.01
C PRO A 71 -4.66 4.68 -18.17
N THR A 72 -4.63 4.84 -16.84
CA THR A 72 -5.40 3.99 -15.93
C THR A 72 -6.87 4.40 -16.00
N ASN A 73 -7.72 3.53 -16.56
CA ASN A 73 -9.14 3.81 -16.80
C ASN A 73 -10.09 3.09 -15.83
N TRP A 74 -9.56 2.32 -14.88
CA TRP A 74 -10.34 1.67 -13.83
C TRP A 74 -9.58 1.66 -12.51
N GLU A 75 -10.33 1.69 -11.41
CA GLU A 75 -9.83 1.51 -10.06
C GLU A 75 -10.88 0.75 -9.26
N PHE A 76 -10.45 -0.19 -8.42
CA PHE A 76 -11.33 -0.99 -7.58
C PHE A 76 -10.78 -1.05 -6.16
N ASN A 77 -11.51 -0.41 -5.24
CA ASN A 77 -11.28 -0.48 -3.81
C ASN A 77 -12.48 -1.20 -3.17
N PHE A 78 -12.23 -2.00 -2.13
CA PHE A 78 -13.27 -2.73 -1.40
C PHE A 78 -13.10 -2.54 0.11
N ASP A 79 -14.19 -2.73 0.84
CA ASP A 79 -14.19 -2.72 2.31
C ASP A 79 -13.48 -3.99 2.84
N PRO A 80 -12.41 -3.88 3.64
CA PRO A 80 -11.77 -5.05 4.24
C PRO A 80 -12.71 -5.93 5.09
N ALA A 81 -13.83 -5.39 5.58
CA ALA A 81 -14.86 -6.18 6.26
C ALA A 81 -15.68 -7.08 5.31
N LYS A 82 -15.58 -6.84 4.00
CA LYS A 82 -16.20 -7.61 2.91
C LYS A 82 -15.09 -8.05 1.94
N PRO A 83 -14.19 -8.95 2.36
CA PRO A 83 -12.99 -9.28 1.61
C PRO A 83 -13.31 -9.98 0.28
N ILE A 84 -12.31 -10.03 -0.60
CA ILE A 84 -12.37 -10.88 -1.80
C ILE A 84 -12.48 -12.34 -1.36
N ARG A 85 -13.43 -13.07 -1.94
CA ARG A 85 -13.64 -14.50 -1.74
C ARG A 85 -13.09 -15.31 -2.90
N GLU A 86 -13.24 -14.80 -4.12
CA GLU A 86 -12.81 -15.48 -5.34
C GLU A 86 -12.18 -14.48 -6.31
N VAL A 87 -11.10 -14.92 -6.96
CA VAL A 87 -10.47 -14.24 -8.10
C VAL A 87 -10.66 -15.12 -9.32
N ILE A 88 -11.21 -14.53 -10.38
CA ILE A 88 -11.44 -15.17 -11.67
C ILE A 88 -10.39 -14.65 -12.63
N PHE A 89 -9.72 -15.53 -13.36
CA PHE A 89 -8.79 -15.16 -14.43
C PHE A 89 -9.32 -15.66 -15.75
N ARG A 90 -9.09 -14.87 -16.79
CA ARG A 90 -9.16 -15.34 -18.17
C ARG A 90 -7.79 -15.20 -18.80
N THR A 91 -7.27 -16.31 -19.30
CA THR A 91 -5.90 -16.39 -19.83
C THR A 91 -5.85 -17.24 -21.08
N GLY A 92 -5.17 -16.75 -22.11
CA GLY A 92 -4.73 -17.48 -23.29
C GLY A 92 -3.21 -17.41 -23.41
N PHE A 93 -2.72 -16.77 -24.47
CA PHE A 93 -1.29 -16.46 -24.63
C PHE A 93 -0.80 -15.39 -23.64
N ILE A 94 -1.70 -14.52 -23.19
CA ILE A 94 -1.48 -13.47 -22.19
C ILE A 94 -2.64 -13.49 -21.17
N VAL A 95 -2.65 -12.54 -20.23
CA VAL A 95 -3.79 -12.33 -19.32
C VAL A 95 -4.85 -11.49 -20.02
N ASP A 96 -5.98 -12.10 -20.38
CA ASP A 96 -7.09 -11.45 -21.09
C ASP A 96 -7.96 -10.63 -20.12
N GLY A 97 -8.17 -11.13 -18.90
CA GLY A 97 -8.99 -10.44 -17.91
C GLY A 97 -8.89 -11.02 -16.51
N ILE A 98 -9.38 -10.22 -15.55
CA ILE A 98 -9.42 -10.54 -14.12
C ILE A 98 -10.73 -10.07 -13.51
N GLY A 99 -11.33 -10.90 -12.66
CA GLY A 99 -12.55 -10.61 -11.94
C GLY A 99 -12.42 -10.87 -10.44
N PHE A 100 -13.14 -10.10 -9.64
CA PHE A 100 -13.16 -10.23 -8.19
C PHE A 100 -14.60 -10.42 -7.69
N VAL A 101 -14.80 -11.41 -6.83
CA VAL A 101 -16.07 -11.65 -6.13
C VAL A 101 -15.87 -11.35 -4.65
N LEU A 102 -16.67 -10.43 -4.10
CA LEU A 102 -16.61 -10.05 -2.70
C LEU A 102 -17.47 -10.98 -1.82
N ALA A 103 -17.10 -11.07 -0.55
CA ALA A 103 -17.87 -11.75 0.49
C ALA A 103 -19.01 -10.86 1.04
N ASP A 104 -19.73 -10.14 0.17
CA ASP A 104 -20.77 -9.16 0.55
C ASP A 104 -22.20 -9.66 0.32
N ASN A 105 -22.37 -10.97 0.13
CA ASN A 105 -23.63 -11.65 -0.22
C ASN A 105 -24.28 -11.17 -1.53
N SER A 106 -23.72 -10.21 -2.26
CA SER A 106 -24.24 -9.77 -3.55
C SER A 106 -24.01 -10.83 -4.64
N GLY A 107 -22.89 -11.55 -4.54
CA GLY A 107 -22.43 -12.44 -5.60
C GLY A 107 -21.99 -11.72 -6.88
N GLU A 108 -21.90 -10.38 -6.86
CA GLU A 108 -21.55 -9.59 -8.04
C GLU A 108 -20.04 -9.65 -8.31
N THR A 109 -19.68 -9.99 -9.55
CA THR A 109 -18.28 -10.01 -10.00
C THR A 109 -17.89 -8.63 -10.54
N ARG A 110 -16.86 -8.03 -9.96
CA ARG A 110 -16.18 -6.85 -10.53
C ARG A 110 -15.14 -7.33 -11.54
N TYR A 111 -15.41 -7.20 -12.83
CA TYR A 111 -14.60 -7.78 -13.91
C TYR A 111 -13.92 -6.72 -14.77
N PHE A 112 -12.66 -6.95 -15.13
CA PHE A 112 -11.82 -6.06 -15.93
C PHE A 112 -11.08 -6.85 -17.02
N GLY A 113 -11.10 -6.34 -18.26
CA GLY A 113 -10.46 -6.98 -19.41
C GLY A 113 -11.43 -7.67 -20.36
N GLY A 114 -10.90 -8.47 -21.26
CA GLY A 114 -11.64 -9.20 -22.30
C GLY A 114 -12.33 -10.46 -21.80
N GLN A 115 -13.19 -11.03 -22.66
CA GLN A 115 -13.89 -12.31 -22.42
C GLN A 115 -13.25 -13.49 -23.19
N GLU A 116 -12.09 -13.26 -23.80
CA GLU A 116 -11.29 -14.29 -24.46
C GLU A 116 -10.54 -15.16 -23.44
N GLY A 117 -9.70 -16.07 -23.90
CA GLY A 117 -8.95 -16.97 -23.02
C GLY A 117 -9.80 -17.98 -22.27
N SER A 118 -9.12 -18.92 -21.62
CA SER A 118 -9.74 -19.95 -20.80
C SER A 118 -9.96 -19.44 -19.37
N PRO A 119 -11.14 -19.68 -18.78
CA PRO A 119 -11.41 -19.26 -17.40
C PRO A 119 -10.71 -20.17 -16.40
N SER A 120 -10.20 -19.58 -15.33
CA SER A 120 -9.74 -20.27 -14.13
C SER A 120 -10.07 -19.46 -12.88
N LYS A 121 -10.05 -20.10 -11.71
CA LYS A 121 -10.44 -19.44 -10.45
C LYS A 121 -9.50 -19.78 -9.30
N LEU A 122 -9.31 -18.79 -8.43
CA LEU A 122 -8.71 -18.91 -7.10
C LEU A 122 -9.80 -18.62 -6.07
N VAL A 123 -10.17 -19.63 -5.27
CA VAL A 123 -11.10 -19.48 -4.15
C VAL A 123 -10.28 -19.37 -2.87
N LEU A 124 -10.39 -18.24 -2.17
CA LEU A 124 -9.66 -18.01 -0.92
C LEU A 124 -10.36 -18.73 0.23
N LYS A 125 -9.56 -19.41 1.07
CA LYS A 125 -10.05 -20.08 2.28
C LYS A 125 -10.42 -19.07 3.37
N SER A 126 -11.12 -19.54 4.39
CA SER A 126 -11.38 -18.72 5.58
C SER A 126 -10.05 -18.29 6.23
N GLY A 127 -9.87 -16.98 6.43
CA GLY A 127 -8.64 -16.39 6.96
C GLY A 127 -7.49 -16.26 5.95
N GLU A 128 -7.68 -16.70 4.70
CA GLU A 128 -6.73 -16.48 3.60
C GLU A 128 -6.97 -15.11 2.95
N TYR A 129 -5.90 -14.36 2.72
CA TYR A 129 -5.92 -13.07 2.05
C TYR A 129 -4.71 -12.92 1.12
N MET A 130 -4.90 -12.13 0.05
CA MET A 130 -3.82 -11.82 -0.89
C MET A 130 -2.80 -10.88 -0.24
N THR A 131 -1.52 -11.25 -0.31
CA THR A 131 -0.42 -10.45 0.27
C THR A 131 0.24 -9.57 -0.77
N HIS A 132 0.43 -10.10 -1.98
CA HIS A 132 0.98 -9.37 -3.12
C HIS A 132 0.70 -10.12 -4.44
N ILE A 133 1.00 -9.45 -5.56
CA ILE A 133 0.97 -10.05 -6.90
C ILE A 133 2.38 -10.06 -7.49
N SER A 134 2.67 -11.04 -8.34
CA SER A 134 3.85 -11.03 -9.20
C SER A 134 3.50 -11.51 -10.60
N GLY A 135 4.40 -11.32 -11.57
CA GLY A 135 4.09 -11.68 -12.95
C GLY A 135 5.14 -11.20 -13.94
N LYS A 136 4.77 -11.24 -15.22
CA LYS A 136 5.55 -10.70 -16.33
C LYS A 136 4.66 -9.82 -17.20
N HIS A 137 5.23 -8.77 -17.77
CA HIS A 137 4.57 -7.94 -18.76
C HIS A 137 5.54 -7.65 -19.91
N GLY A 138 5.03 -7.50 -21.14
CA GLY A 138 5.85 -7.45 -22.33
C GLY A 138 5.05 -7.08 -23.57
N LEU A 139 5.75 -6.84 -24.68
CA LEU A 139 5.09 -6.66 -25.98
C LEU A 139 4.44 -7.98 -26.40
N TYR A 140 3.18 -7.93 -26.79
CA TYR A 140 2.51 -9.05 -27.40
C TYR A 140 2.65 -8.93 -28.92
N GLU A 141 3.22 -9.96 -29.57
CA GLU A 141 3.56 -9.91 -30.99
C GLU A 141 2.34 -9.70 -31.89
N HIS A 142 1.15 -10.11 -31.43
CA HIS A 142 -0.08 -10.02 -32.22
C HIS A 142 -0.53 -8.58 -32.48
N ASP A 143 -0.38 -7.67 -31.51
CA ASP A 143 -0.82 -6.28 -31.64
C ASP A 143 0.30 -5.25 -31.42
N CYS A 144 1.53 -5.72 -31.15
CA CYS A 144 2.70 -4.91 -30.85
C CYS A 144 2.51 -3.97 -29.64
N GLN A 145 1.57 -4.25 -28.74
CA GLN A 145 1.33 -3.47 -27.53
C GLN A 145 1.82 -4.20 -26.27
N ARG A 146 2.08 -3.43 -25.21
CA ARG A 146 2.57 -3.99 -23.93
C ARG A 146 1.42 -4.43 -23.04
N HIS A 147 1.36 -5.72 -22.74
CA HIS A 147 0.31 -6.35 -21.93
C HIS A 147 0.87 -7.09 -20.71
N ILE A 148 -0.01 -7.46 -19.79
CA ILE A 148 0.31 -8.41 -18.73
C ILE A 148 0.37 -9.81 -19.36
N ALA A 149 1.57 -10.39 -19.44
CA ALA A 149 1.79 -11.69 -20.05
C ALA A 149 1.49 -12.84 -19.09
N SER A 150 1.76 -12.65 -17.79
CA SER A 150 1.43 -13.63 -16.76
C SER A 150 1.23 -12.96 -15.41
N ILE A 151 0.40 -13.55 -14.56
CA ILE A 151 0.12 -13.09 -13.20
C ILE A 151 0.10 -14.27 -12.23
N LYS A 152 0.55 -14.01 -11.00
CA LYS A 152 0.49 -14.91 -9.85
C LYS A 152 -0.02 -14.12 -8.65
N ILE A 153 -1.00 -14.68 -7.96
CA ILE A 153 -1.46 -14.19 -6.66
C ILE A 153 -0.72 -14.95 -5.57
N HIS A 154 -0.18 -14.22 -4.60
CA HIS A 154 0.42 -14.80 -3.40
C HIS A 154 -0.52 -14.52 -2.23
N THR A 155 -0.73 -15.53 -1.40
CA THR A 155 -1.56 -15.41 -0.20
C THR A 155 -0.69 -15.51 1.04
N ASN A 156 -1.32 -15.45 2.22
CA ASN A 156 -0.65 -15.62 3.51
C ASN A 156 -0.48 -17.11 3.91
N LEU A 157 -0.82 -18.05 3.04
CA LEU A 157 -0.71 -19.50 3.23
C LEU A 157 0.38 -20.12 2.35
#